data_AF-A0A099P9R9-F1
#
_entry.id   AF-A0A099P9R9-F1
#
_cell.length_a   1.000
_cell.length_b   1.000
_cell.length_c   1.000
_cell.angle_alpha   90.00
_cell.angle_beta   90.00
_cell.angle_gamma   90.00
#
_symmetry.space_group_name_H-M   'P 1'
#
loop_
_entity.id
_entity.type
_entity.pdbx_description
1 polymer ?
#
loop_
_entity_poly.entity_id
_entity_poly.type
_entity_poly.pdbx_seq_one_letter_code
_entity_poly.pdbx_strand_id
1 'polypeptide(L)'
;MSSTYAHNYRLIRTVVPLLILVIAALLFWSPSPDPETLQTRSVTGQVVEVNTGEGEVLRSGQTVRMTTARVRLPNGDETRVLVQRQPLAVGDTVELIEARDAEGRVRYRLP
;
A
#
# COMPACT_ATOMS: atom_id res chain seq x y z
N MET A 1 1.58 42.30 43.62
CA MET A 1 1.03 41.07 42.99
C MET A 1 0.60 41.25 41.53
N SER A 2 0.71 42.44 40.91
CA SER A 2 0.28 42.70 39.52
C SER A 2 1.37 42.48 38.45
N SER A 3 2.66 42.57 38.80
CA SER A 3 3.77 42.40 37.84
C SER A 3 3.95 40.96 37.36
N THR A 4 3.74 39.98 38.25
CA THR A 4 3.83 38.55 37.94
C THR A 4 2.75 38.11 36.95
N TYR A 5 1.54 38.67 37.05
CA TYR A 5 0.42 38.35 36.17
C TYR A 5 0.64 38.87 34.74
N ALA A 6 1.17 40.10 34.61
CA ALA A 6 1.49 40.68 33.31
C ALA A 6 2.66 39.97 32.61
N HIS A 7 3.65 39.49 33.37
CA HIS A 7 4.76 38.70 32.84
C HIS A 7 4.29 37.32 32.36
N ASN A 8 3.50 36.62 33.17
CA ASN A 8 2.96 35.30 32.81
C ASN A 8 2.01 35.37 31.62
N TYR A 9 1.18 36.41 31.52
CA TYR A 9 0.28 36.58 30.37
C TYR A 9 1.03 36.81 29.06
N ARG A 10 2.12 37.60 29.08
CA ARG A 10 2.98 37.81 27.90
C ARG A 10 3.70 36.52 27.50
N LEU A 11 4.19 35.76 28.49
CA LEU A 11 4.89 34.50 28.26
C LEU A 11 3.95 33.43 27.69
N ILE A 12 2.74 33.29 28.21
CA ILE A 12 1.73 32.36 27.67
C ILE A 12 1.34 32.77 26.24
N ARG A 13 1.12 34.07 25.98
CA ARG A 13 0.74 34.57 24.66
C ARG A 13 1.80 34.34 23.58
N THR A 14 3.09 34.26 23.92
CA THR A 14 4.15 33.99 22.95
C THR A 14 4.54 32.53 22.89
N VAL A 15 4.63 31.86 24.04
CA VAL A 15 5.11 30.47 24.12
C VAL A 15 4.06 29.48 23.61
N VAL A 16 2.77 29.68 23.92
CA VAL A 16 1.72 28.75 23.46
C VAL A 16 1.62 28.66 21.93
N PRO A 17 1.49 29.77 21.17
CA PRO A 17 1.43 29.68 19.72
C PRO A 17 2.75 29.18 19.11
N LEU A 18 3.90 29.50 19.71
CA LEU A 18 5.20 28.96 19.28
C LEU A 18 5.22 27.42 19.44
N LEU A 19 4.73 26.91 20.56
CA LEU A 19 4.71 25.48 20.86
C LEU A 19 3.74 24.72 19.92
N ILE A 20 2.59 25.33 19.60
CA ILE A 20 1.67 24.81 18.57
C ILE A 20 2.35 24.78 17.20
N LEU A 21 3.09 25.83 16.81
CA LEU A 21 3.84 25.87 15.55
C LEU A 21 4.92 24.80 15.48
N VAL A 22 5.64 24.58 16.59
CA VAL A 22 6.66 23.51 16.67
C VAL A 22 6.03 22.14 16.53
N ILE A 23 4.90 21.86 17.20
CA ILE A 23 4.18 20.58 17.06
C ILE A 23 3.65 20.41 15.64
N ALA A 24 3.06 21.45 15.04
CA ALA A 24 2.56 21.40 13.67
C ALA A 24 3.69 21.14 12.66
N ALA A 25 4.85 21.79 12.85
CA ALA A 25 6.03 21.54 12.05
C ALA A 25 6.52 20.10 12.23
N LEU A 26 6.59 19.59 13.46
CA LEU A 26 7.00 18.21 13.73
C LEU A 26 6.05 17.18 13.11
N LEU A 27 4.73 17.43 13.11
CA LEU A 27 3.74 16.55 12.48
C LEU A 27 3.75 16.63 10.95
N PHE A 28 4.02 17.81 10.38
CA PHE A 28 4.07 17.99 8.93
C PHE A 28 5.40 17.54 8.32
N TRP A 29 6.49 17.63 9.09
CA TRP A 29 7.82 17.17 8.67
C TRP A 29 8.15 15.77 9.16
N SER A 30 7.39 15.19 10.09
CA SER A 30 7.51 13.76 10.36
C SER A 30 7.14 13.03 9.07
N PRO A 31 8.06 12.25 8.48
CA PRO A 31 7.68 11.39 7.39
C PRO A 31 6.53 10.55 7.90
N SER A 32 5.36 10.66 7.26
CA SER A 32 4.29 9.70 7.49
C SER A 32 4.93 8.32 7.49
N PRO A 33 4.70 7.48 8.52
CA PRO A 33 5.19 6.12 8.46
C PRO A 33 4.60 5.54 7.18
N ASP A 34 5.43 5.34 6.16
CA ASP A 34 4.99 4.74 4.91
C ASP A 34 4.35 3.42 5.32
N PRO A 35 3.02 3.28 5.16
CA PRO A 35 2.35 2.02 5.52
C PRO A 35 2.79 0.88 4.59
N GLU A 36 3.68 1.17 3.64
CA GLU A 36 4.13 0.28 2.57
C GLU A 36 5.57 -0.22 2.71
N THR A 37 6.29 0.08 3.80
CA THR A 37 7.54 -0.67 4.12
C THR A 37 7.23 -2.03 4.78
N LEU A 38 6.13 -2.63 4.33
CA LEU A 38 5.90 -4.06 4.39
C LEU A 38 7.05 -4.71 3.62
N GLN A 39 7.79 -5.61 4.25
CA GLN A 39 8.91 -6.31 3.61
C GLN A 39 8.44 -6.87 2.27
N THR A 40 8.83 -6.20 1.18
CA THR A 40 8.51 -6.63 -0.18
C THR A 40 9.59 -7.59 -0.60
N ARG A 41 9.20 -8.85 -0.81
CA ARG A 41 10.12 -9.88 -1.29
C ARG A 41 9.70 -10.32 -2.67
N SER A 42 10.65 -10.36 -3.59
CA SER A 42 10.46 -11.04 -4.87
C SER A 42 10.45 -12.55 -4.67
N VAL A 43 9.38 -13.20 -5.13
CA VAL A 43 9.21 -14.65 -5.11
C VAL A 43 8.88 -15.13 -6.51
N THR A 44 9.64 -16.11 -6.99
CA THR A 44 9.40 -16.74 -8.29
C THR A 44 8.38 -17.86 -8.14
N GLY A 45 7.38 -17.90 -9.02
CA GLY A 45 6.36 -18.96 -9.05
C GLY A 45 6.06 -19.43 -10.47
N GLN A 46 5.40 -20.58 -10.59
CA GLN A 46 5.00 -21.15 -11.87
C GLN A 46 3.49 -20.98 -12.08
N VAL A 47 3.11 -20.50 -13.26
CA VAL A 47 1.70 -20.35 -13.65
C VAL A 47 1.10 -21.74 -13.91
N VAL A 48 0.07 -22.09 -13.15
CA VAL A 48 -0.62 -23.40 -13.30
C VAL A 48 -1.97 -23.26 -14.00
N GLU A 49 -2.57 -22.07 -14.00
CA GLU A 49 -3.88 -21.83 -14.58
C GLU A 49 -4.00 -20.36 -15.00
N VAL A 50 -4.65 -20.10 -16.14
CA VAL A 50 -4.95 -18.73 -16.60
C VAL A 50 -6.42 -18.68 -16.99
N ASN A 51 -7.16 -17.73 -16.39
CA ASN A 51 -8.58 -17.50 -16.68
C ASN A 51 -8.78 -16.08 -17.17
N THR A 52 -9.40 -15.95 -18.35
CA THR A 52 -9.81 -14.64 -18.89
C THR A 52 -11.33 -14.55 -18.82
N GLY A 53 -11.84 -13.53 -18.14
CA GLY A 53 -13.24 -13.13 -18.18
C GLY A 53 -13.41 -11.82 -18.94
N GLU A 54 -14.48 -11.71 -19.71
CA GLU A 54 -14.88 -10.48 -20.38
C GLU A 54 -16.26 -10.09 -19.85
N GLY A 55 -16.44 -8.81 -19.51
CA GLY A 55 -17.71 -8.26 -19.05
C GLY A 55 -17.96 -6.92 -19.71
N GLU A 56 -19.23 -6.60 -19.95
CA GLU A 56 -19.63 -5.32 -20.54
C GLU A 56 -20.28 -4.43 -19.49
N VAL A 57 -19.83 -3.17 -19.42
CA VAL A 57 -20.42 -2.18 -18.51
C VAL A 57 -21.73 -1.69 -19.12
N LEU A 58 -22.86 -2.09 -18.51
CA LEU A 58 -24.23 -1.81 -18.97
C LEU A 58 -24.51 -0.33 -19.29
N ARG A 59 -23.83 0.60 -18.64
CA ARG A 59 -24.05 2.05 -18.81
C ARG A 59 -23.19 2.69 -19.90
N SER A 60 -22.01 2.15 -20.19
CA SER A 60 -21.05 2.76 -21.13
C SER A 60 -20.77 1.90 -22.37
N GLY A 61 -21.26 0.66 -22.42
CA GLY A 61 -20.92 -0.30 -23.47
C GLY A 61 -19.44 -0.71 -23.49
N GLN A 62 -18.69 -0.32 -22.45
CA GLN A 62 -17.26 -0.60 -22.38
C GLN A 62 -17.04 -2.06 -21.99
N THR A 63 -16.34 -2.80 -22.85
CA THR A 63 -15.87 -4.16 -22.54
C THR A 63 -14.65 -4.08 -21.61
N VAL A 64 -14.76 -4.72 -20.45
CA VAL A 64 -13.68 -4.92 -19.49
C VAL A 64 -13.22 -6.36 -19.59
N ARG A 65 -11.96 -6.55 -19.97
CA ARG A 65 -11.31 -7.86 -19.98
C ARG A 65 -10.45 -7.99 -18.72
N MET A 66 -10.72 -9.02 -17.93
CA MET A 66 -10.02 -9.33 -16.70
C MET A 66 -9.35 -10.69 -16.82
N THR A 67 -8.02 -10.73 -16.65
CA THR A 67 -7.26 -11.98 -16.66
C THR A 67 -6.74 -12.28 -15.26
N THR A 68 -6.97 -13.48 -14.75
CA THR A 68 -6.42 -13.96 -13.48
C THR A 68 -5.56 -15.18 -13.73
N ALA A 69 -4.44 -15.28 -13.04
CA ALA A 69 -3.55 -16.44 -13.10
C ALA A 69 -3.45 -17.09 -11.73
N ARG A 70 -3.48 -18.42 -11.68
CA ARG A 70 -3.12 -19.19 -10.50
C ARG A 70 -1.63 -19.52 -10.62
N VAL A 71 -0.88 -19.16 -9.59
CA VAL A 71 0.58 -19.32 -9.54
C VAL A 71 0.91 -20.22 -8.36
N ARG A 72 1.68 -21.27 -8.63
CA ARG A 72 2.27 -22.13 -7.61
C ARG A 72 3.59 -21.56 -7.16
N LEU A 73 3.73 -21.38 -5.85
CA LEU A 73 4.90 -20.84 -5.18
C LEU A 73 5.90 -21.96 -4.86
N PRO A 74 7.18 -21.64 -4.54
CA PRO A 74 8.20 -22.63 -4.24
C PRO A 74 7.92 -23.47 -2.99
N ASN A 75 7.13 -22.93 -2.07
CA ASN A 75 6.69 -23.63 -0.85
C ASN A 75 5.54 -24.61 -1.10
N GLY A 76 5.04 -24.71 -2.33
CA GLY A 76 3.91 -25.58 -2.71
C GLY A 76 2.54 -24.90 -2.58
N ASP A 77 2.47 -23.69 -2.02
CA ASP A 77 1.22 -22.94 -1.93
C ASP A 77 0.79 -22.43 -3.32
N GLU A 78 -0.51 -22.19 -3.46
CA GLU A 78 -1.08 -21.65 -4.69
C GLU A 78 -1.80 -20.35 -4.40
N THR A 79 -1.50 -19.32 -5.20
CA THR A 79 -2.09 -17.99 -5.07
C THR A 79 -2.75 -17.58 -6.39
N ARG A 80 -3.75 -16.71 -6.32
CA ARG A 80 -4.44 -16.18 -7.50
C ARG A 80 -4.10 -14.71 -7.63
N VAL A 81 -3.52 -14.34 -8.76
CA VAL A 81 -3.08 -12.97 -9.06
C VAL A 81 -3.84 -12.41 -10.24
N LEU A 82 -4.11 -11.11 -10.17
CA LEU A 82 -4.69 -10.36 -11.28
C LEU A 82 -3.58 -9.99 -12.26
N VAL A 83 -3.79 -10.30 -13.53
CA VAL A 83 -2.84 -10.01 -14.62
C VAL A 83 -3.35 -8.78 -15.36
N GLN A 84 -2.67 -7.65 -15.15
CA GLN A 84 -2.97 -6.41 -15.86
C GLN A 84 -1.92 -6.25 -16.97
N ARG A 85 -2.33 -6.46 -18.23
CA ARG A 85 -1.60 -6.08 -19.47
C ARG A 85 -0.53 -7.04 -20.00
N GLN A 86 -0.13 -8.09 -19.28
CA GLN A 86 0.84 -9.07 -19.80
C GLN A 86 0.15 -10.38 -20.24
N PRO A 87 0.44 -10.91 -21.44
CA PRO A 87 0.02 -12.26 -21.78
C PRO A 87 0.80 -13.25 -20.90
N LEU A 88 0.06 -14.10 -20.19
CA LEU A 88 0.60 -15.19 -19.36
C LEU A 88 0.11 -16.52 -19.94
N ALA A 89 0.98 -17.51 -20.01
CA ALA A 89 0.65 -18.89 -20.38
C ALA A 89 0.86 -19.85 -19.19
N VAL A 90 0.17 -20.99 -19.24
CA VAL A 90 0.40 -22.07 -18.27
C VAL A 90 1.79 -22.64 -18.49
N GLY A 91 2.53 -22.83 -17.40
CA GLY A 91 3.93 -23.27 -17.40
C GLY A 91 4.94 -22.13 -17.29
N ASP A 92 4.54 -20.89 -17.53
CA ASP A 92 5.41 -19.72 -17.42
C ASP A 92 5.92 -19.55 -15.99
N THR A 93 7.16 -19.08 -15.88
CA THR A 93 7.76 -18.67 -14.62
C THR A 93 7.60 -17.17 -14.46
N VAL A 94 6.99 -16.73 -13.36
CA VAL A 94 6.70 -15.32 -13.09
C VAL A 94 7.26 -14.89 -11.74
N GLU A 95 7.74 -13.66 -11.69
CA GLU A 95 8.15 -13.01 -10.44
C GLU A 95 6.93 -12.34 -9.81
N LEU A 96 6.73 -12.59 -8.52
CA LEU A 96 5.67 -12.01 -7.72
C LEU A 96 6.29 -11.18 -6.61
N ILE A 97 5.68 -10.04 -6.32
CA ILE A 97 6.00 -9.24 -5.14
C ILE A 97 5.12 -9.76 -4.01
N GLU A 98 5.75 -10.41 -3.03
CA GLU A 98 5.17 -10.74 -1.74
C GLU A 98 5.16 -9.49 -0.87
N ALA A 99 3.98 -9.02 -0.47
CA ALA A 99 3.80 -7.93 0.49
C ALA A 99 3.10 -8.49 1.74
N ARG A 100 3.69 -8.26 2.91
CA ARG A 100 3.15 -8.70 4.19
C ARG A 100 2.63 -7.51 4.98
N ASP A 101 1.34 -7.44 5.26
CA ASP A 101 0.75 -6.34 6.05
C ASP A 101 1.19 -6.34 7.53
N ALA A 102 0.84 -5.27 8.27
CA ALA A 102 1.18 -5.11 9.68
C ALA A 102 0.56 -6.21 10.56
N GLU A 103 -0.51 -6.83 10.07
CA GLU A 103 -1.22 -7.96 10.67
C GLU A 103 -0.63 -9.33 10.26
N GLY A 104 0.41 -9.34 9.42
CA GLY A 104 1.13 -10.54 8.98
C GLY A 104 0.47 -11.30 7.82
N ARG A 105 -0.59 -10.78 7.20
CA ARG A 105 -1.23 -11.38 6.03
C ARG A 105 -0.38 -11.11 4.80
N VAL A 106 -0.25 -12.15 3.97
CA VAL A 106 0.58 -12.13 2.78
C VAL A 106 -0.30 -11.90 1.55
N ARG A 107 0.09 -10.94 0.72
CA ARG A 107 -0.52 -10.67 -0.59
C ARG A 107 0.54 -10.77 -1.67
N TYR A 108 0.15 -11.30 -2.82
CA TYR A 108 1.02 -11.46 -3.97
C TYR A 108 0.48 -10.61 -5.12
N ARG A 109 1.39 -9.90 -5.81
CA ARG A 109 1.06 -9.15 -7.03
C ARG A 109 2.16 -9.33 -8.07
N LEU A 110 1.80 -9.23 -9.34
CA LEU A 110 2.79 -9.07 -10.41
C LEU A 110 3.45 -7.68 -10.29
N PRO A 111 4.72 -7.54 -10.69
CA PRO A 111 5.42 -6.26 -10.72
C PRO A 111 4.78 -5.24 -11.68
#